data_AF-A0A6A4UDI5-F1
#
_entry.id   AF-A0A6A4UDI5-F1
#
_cell.length_a   1.000
_cell.length_b   1.000
_cell.length_c   1.000
_cell.angle_alpha   90.00
_cell.angle_beta   90.00
_cell.angle_gamma   90.00
#
_symmetry.space_group_name_H-M   'P 1'
#
loop_
_entity.id
_entity.type
_entity.pdbx_description
1 polymer ?
#
loop_
_entity_poly.entity_id
_entity_poly.type
_entity_poly.pdbx_seq_one_letter_code
_entity_poly.pdbx_strand_id
1 'polypeptide(L)' 'MKNETHLIEEWLDHYLANGAERIFLIDNGSTDDTLAKIAPWLGDGRVELVIYPE' A
#
# COMPACT_ATOMS: atom_id res chain seq x y z
N MET A 1 8.03 -0.34 0.67
CA MET A 1 7.71 -1.05 -0.57
C MET A 1 8.37 -0.36 -1.75
N LYS A 2 8.64 -1.11 -2.82
CA LYS A 2 9.08 -0.59 -4.11
C LYS A 2 8.69 -1.56 -5.21
N ASN A 3 7.91 -1.11 -6.19
CA ASN A 3 7.52 -1.90 -7.36
C ASN A 3 6.88 -3.27 -7.03
N GLU A 4 5.82 -3.25 -6.22
CA GLU A 4 5.10 -4.43 -5.73
C GLU A 4 3.75 -4.64 -6.43
N THR A 5 3.57 -4.14 -7.66
CA THR A 5 2.32 -4.23 -8.44
C THR A 5 1.68 -5.62 -8.42
N HIS A 6 2.49 -6.68 -8.41
CA HIS A 6 2.00 -8.05 -8.49
C HIS A 6 1.51 -8.64 -7.16
N LEU A 7 1.80 -8.01 -6.02
CA LEU A 7 1.55 -8.59 -4.69
C LEU A 7 0.82 -7.66 -3.72
N ILE A 8 0.92 -6.34 -3.91
CA ILE A 8 0.50 -5.38 -2.88
C ILE A 8 -0.97 -5.49 -2.47
N GLU A 9 -1.87 -5.84 -3.41
CA GLU A 9 -3.30 -6.02 -3.13
C GLU A 9 -3.55 -7.24 -2.23
N GLU A 10 -2.96 -8.40 -2.55
CA GLU A 10 -3.09 -9.62 -1.74
C GLU A 10 -2.51 -9.41 -0.34
N TRP A 11 -1.36 -8.73 -0.26
CA TRP A 11 -0.74 -8.41 1.01
C TRP A 11 -1.64 -7.52 1.87
N LEU A 12 -2.20 -6.45 1.30
CA LEU A 12 -3.12 -5.55 2.02
C LEU A 12 -4.37 -6.30 2.49
N ASP A 13 -5.01 -7.06 1.61
CA ASP A 13 -6.21 -7.83 1.94
C ASP A 13 -5.95 -8.84 3.06
N HIS A 14 -4.81 -9.54 3.01
CA HIS A 14 -4.44 -10.49 4.05
C HIS A 14 -4.35 -9.82 5.42
N TYR A 15 -3.60 -8.72 5.56
CA TYR A 15 -3.42 -8.10 6.88
C TYR A 15 -4.70 -7.42 7.39
N LEU A 16 -5.47 -6.79 6.50
CA LEU A 16 -6.76 -6.22 6.87
C LEU A 16 -7.75 -7.31 7.33
N ALA A 17 -7.77 -8.46 6.65
CA ALA A 17 -8.58 -9.61 7.07
C ALA A 17 -8.15 -10.22 8.42
N ASN A 18 -6.86 -10.10 8.77
CA ASN A 18 -6.33 -10.53 10.08
C ASN A 18 -6.53 -9.50 11.20
N GLY A 19 -7.27 -8.41 10.95
CA GLY A 19 -7.63 -7.42 11.96
C GLY A 19 -6.67 -6.24 12.06
N ALA A 20 -5.80 -6.01 11.07
CA ALA A 20 -5.09 -4.73 11.00
C ALA A 20 -6.10 -3.60 10.75
N GLU A 21 -6.25 -2.70 11.72
CA GLU A 21 -7.14 -1.54 11.58
C GLU A 21 -6.55 -0.47 10.65
N ARG A 22 -5.21 -0.35 10.65
CA ARG A 22 -4.49 0.65 9.87
C ARG A 22 -3.11 0.13 9.44
N ILE A 23 -2.74 0.42 8.20
CA ILE A 23 -1.47 0.02 7.59
C ILE A 23 -0.74 1.27 7.12
N PHE A 24 0.55 1.38 7.46
CA PHE A 24 1.42 2.42 6.93
C PHE A 24 2.32 1.82 5.85
N LEU A 25 2.25 2.37 4.64
CA LEU A 25 3.13 2.02 3.54
C LEU A 25 4.15 3.13 3.34
N ILE A 26 5.43 2.76 3.34
CA ILE A 26 6.52 3.67 2.97
C ILE A 26 6.95 3.30 1.56
N ASP A 27 6.70 4.18 0.59
CA ASP A 27 7.10 3.98 -0.80
C ASP A 27 8.51 4.54 -1.06
N ASN A 28 9.36 3.71 -1.66
CA ASN A 28 10.75 4.03 -1.99
C ASN A 28 10.92 4.35 -3.48
N GLY A 29 10.03 5.17 -4.03
CA GLY A 29 10.05 5.60 -5.42
C GLY A 29 9.63 4.49 -6.37
N SER A 30 8.41 3.95 -6.18
CA SER A 30 7.83 3.03 -7.15
C SER A 30 7.57 3.73 -8.48
N THR A 31 7.88 3.03 -9.58
CA THR A 31 7.72 3.52 -10.96
C THR A 31 6.77 2.64 -11.78
N ASP A 32 6.17 1.65 -11.13
CA ASP A 32 5.15 0.76 -11.69
C ASP A 32 3.76 1.12 -11.14
N ASP A 33 2.77 0.24 -11.36
CA ASP A 33 1.38 0.47 -10.96
C ASP A 33 1.11 0.24 -9.45
N THR A 34 2.14 0.09 -8.61
CA THR A 34 1.96 -0.17 -7.16
C THR A 34 1.10 0.90 -6.50
N LEU A 35 1.37 2.17 -6.80
CA LEU A 35 0.64 3.30 -6.20
C LEU A 35 -0.81 3.37 -6.70
N ALA A 36 -1.03 3.06 -7.98
CA ALA A 36 -2.37 3.00 -8.55
C ALA A 36 -3.21 1.90 -7.89
N LYS A 37 -2.59 0.74 -7.63
CA LYS A 37 -3.24 -0.39 -6.98
C LYS A 37 -3.65 -0.09 -5.55
N ILE A 38 -2.85 0.61 -4.75
CA ILE A 38 -3.22 0.89 -3.35
C ILE A 38 -4.28 1.98 -3.16
N ALA A 39 -4.63 2.72 -4.23
CA ALA A 39 -5.57 3.85 -4.17
C ALA A 39 -6.92 3.55 -3.50
N PRO A 40 -7.57 2.38 -3.67
CA PRO A 40 -8.83 2.05 -3.00
C PRO A 40 -8.71 2.07 -1.47
N TRP A 41 -7.59 1.63 -0.91
CA TRP A 41 -7.39 1.58 0.54
C TRP A 41 -6.97 2.93 1.15
N LEU A 42 -6.39 3.83 0.34
CA LEU A 42 -6.10 5.21 0.75
C LEU A 42 -7.38 6.02 0.95
N GLY A 43 -8.35 5.88 0.04
CA GLY A 43 -9.64 6.59 0.14
C GLY A 43 -10.47 6.19 1.36
N ASP A 44 -10.28 4.97 1.86
CA ASP A 44 -10.96 4.42 3.04
C ASP A 44 -10.22 4.71 4.36
N GLY A 45 -9.03 5.34 4.29
CA GLY A 45 -8.22 5.67 5.47
C GLY A 45 -7.57 4.48 6.19
N ARG A 46 -7.81 3.24 5.71
CA ARG A 46 -7.18 2.00 6.21
C ARG A 46 -5.69 1.94 5.88
N VAL A 47 -5.26 2.62 4.81
CA VAL A 47 -3.85 2.75 4.45
C VAL A 47 -3.42 4.21 4.51
N GLU A 48 -2.24 4.45 5.08
CA GLU A 48 -1.53 5.73 5.00
C GLU A 48 -0.24 5.54 4.19
N LEU A 49 -0.06 6.36 3.15
CA LEU A 49 1.12 6.32 2.29
C LEU A 49 2.11 7.43 2.68
N VAL A 50 3.35 7.05 2.91
CA VAL A 50 4.49 7.95 3.09
C VAL A 50 5.41 7.78 1.90
N ILE A 51 5.68 8.86 1.16
CA ILE A 51 6.69 8.86 0.09
C ILE A 51 8.03 9.18 0.73
N TYR A 52 9.00 8.28 0.60
CA TYR A 52 10.35 8.55 1.09
C TYR A 52 11.06 9.53 0.14
N PRO A 53 11.49 10.72 0.61
CA PRO A 53 12.29 11.63 -0.20
C PRO A 53 13.70 11.05 -0.31
N GLU A 54 14.11 10.62 -1.51
CA GLU A 54 15.52 10.37 -1.83
C GLU A 54 16.35 11.67 -1.76
#